data_AF-A0A3F3GVQ0-F1
#
_entry.id   AF-A0A3F3GVQ0-F1
#
_cell.length_a   1.000
_cell.length_b   1.000
_cell.length_c   1.000
_cell.angle_alpha   90.00
_cell.angle_beta   90.00
_cell.angle_gamma   90.00
#
_symmetry.space_group_name_H-M   'P 1'
#
loop_
_entity.id
_entity.type
_entity.pdbx_description
1 polymer ?
#
loop_
_entity_poly.entity_id
_entity_poly.type
_entity_poly.pdbx_seq_one_letter_code
_entity_poly.pdbx_strand_id
1 'polypeptide(L)'
;MFITIILATLVASVLYQDWQIRRARKAIYFFRYHRDLYKNGYDHAEHEAELQNSLLLMVGYDSERMALGDLSQKPMSEAEKSAIIEEMKKKEEQLKKSDEELEQSRLLYESVE
;
A
#
# COMPACT_ATOMS: atom_id res chain seq x y z
N MET A 1 29.98 28.37 -39.76
CA MET A 1 30.71 27.66 -38.68
C MET A 1 30.17 28.01 -37.29
N PHE A 2 30.04 29.28 -36.90
CA PHE A 2 29.43 29.65 -35.60
C PHE A 2 27.95 29.28 -35.49
N ILE A 3 27.15 29.57 -36.53
CA ILE A 3 25.72 29.24 -36.55
C ILE A 3 25.49 27.73 -36.43
N THR A 4 26.32 26.91 -37.09
CA THR A 4 26.23 25.44 -37.04
C THR A 4 26.60 24.89 -35.65
N ILE A 5 27.56 25.50 -34.96
CA ILE A 5 27.93 25.14 -33.59
C ILE A 5 26.78 25.47 -32.63
N ILE A 6 26.20 26.68 -32.74
CA ILE A 6 25.06 27.09 -31.90
C ILE A 6 23.88 26.13 -32.09
N LEU A 7 23.56 25.77 -33.34
CA LEU A 7 22.46 24.88 -33.65
C LEU A 7 22.69 23.46 -33.10
N ALA A 8 23.93 22.94 -33.22
CA ALA A 8 24.31 21.66 -32.63
C ALA A 8 24.19 21.65 -31.10
N THR A 9 24.62 22.73 -30.42
CA THR A 9 24.49 22.84 -28.96
C THR A 9 23.04 22.92 -28.50
N LEU A 10 22.16 23.60 -29.26
CA LEU A 10 20.73 23.65 -28.95
C LEU A 10 20.08 22.27 -29.09
N VAL A 11 20.37 21.55 -30.18
CA VAL A 11 19.86 20.19 -30.39
C VAL A 11 20.33 19.25 -29.30
N ALA A 12 21.62 19.29 -28.95
CA ALA A 12 22.17 18.47 -27.86
C ALA A 12 21.51 18.79 -26.51
N SER A 13 21.25 20.07 -26.22
CA SER A 13 20.57 20.51 -25.00
C SER A 13 19.12 19.99 -24.93
N VAL A 14 18.37 20.07 -26.04
CA VAL A 14 16.98 19.56 -26.11
C VAL A 14 16.95 18.05 -25.90
N LEU A 15 17.85 17.30 -26.54
CA LEU A 15 17.95 15.85 -26.36
C LEU A 15 18.31 15.47 -24.92
N TYR A 16 19.22 16.21 -24.29
CA TYR A 16 19.60 15.98 -22.90
C TYR A 16 18.44 16.28 -21.94
N GLN A 17 17.70 17.37 -22.15
CA GLN A 17 16.52 17.72 -21.34
C GLN A 17 15.45 16.64 -21.45
N ASP A 18 15.15 16.17 -22.67
CA ASP A 18 14.17 15.11 -22.89
C ASP A 18 14.60 13.78 -22.23
N TRP A 19 15.88 13.43 -22.29
CA TRP A 19 16.42 12.27 -21.57
C TRP A 19 16.28 12.42 -20.05
N GLN A 20 16.61 13.58 -19.49
CA GLN A 20 16.46 13.87 -18.06
C GLN A 20 15.00 13.75 -17.62
N ILE A 21 14.05 14.30 -18.39
CA ILE A 21 12.62 14.22 -18.09
C ILE A 21 12.13 12.76 -18.11
N ARG A 22 12.56 11.96 -19.11
CA ARG A 22 12.21 10.53 -19.17
C ARG A 22 12.78 9.75 -17.99
N ARG A 23 14.03 10.01 -17.63
CA ARG A 23 14.67 9.39 -16.45
C ARG A 23 13.96 9.77 -15.15
N ALA A 24 13.61 11.04 -14.97
CA ALA A 24 12.88 11.51 -13.79
C ALA A 24 11.49 10.86 -13.70
N ARG A 25 10.76 10.75 -14.82
CA ARG A 25 9.47 10.05 -14.86
C ARG A 25 9.60 8.58 -14.46
N LYS A 26 10.57 7.84 -15.04
CA LYS A 26 10.84 6.45 -14.64
C LYS A 26 11.10 6.31 -13.13
N ALA A 27 11.91 7.19 -12.57
CA ALA A 27 12.21 7.19 -11.13
C ALA A 27 10.95 7.46 -10.28
N ILE A 28 10.13 8.44 -10.64
CA ILE A 28 8.90 8.77 -9.91
C ILE A 28 7.95 7.57 -9.87
N TYR A 29 7.70 6.93 -11.01
CA TYR A 29 6.79 5.78 -11.05
C TYR A 29 7.37 4.56 -10.30
N PHE A 30 8.68 4.32 -10.40
CA PHE A 30 9.36 3.30 -9.62
C PHE A 30 9.16 3.49 -8.11
N PHE A 31 9.48 4.69 -7.59
CA PHE A 31 9.34 4.97 -6.16
C PHE A 31 7.88 4.91 -5.70
N ARG A 32 6.96 5.45 -6.50
CA ARG A 32 5.53 5.40 -6.19
C ARG A 32 5.04 3.96 -6.11
N TYR A 33 5.31 3.16 -7.13
CA TYR A 33 4.88 1.76 -7.17
C TYR A 33 5.42 0.96 -5.98
N HIS A 34 6.73 1.04 -5.71
CA HIS A 34 7.30 0.28 -4.60
C HIS A 34 6.82 0.77 -3.23
N ARG A 35 6.64 2.08 -3.04
CA ARG A 35 6.02 2.61 -1.81
C ARG A 35 4.62 2.04 -1.61
N ASP A 36 3.80 2.08 -2.65
CA ASP A 36 2.42 1.60 -2.60
C ASP A 36 2.37 0.08 -2.37
N LEU A 37 3.30 -0.67 -2.98
CA LEU A 37 3.46 -2.12 -2.77
C LEU A 37 3.78 -2.47 -1.31
N TYR A 38 4.76 -1.79 -0.70
CA TYR A 38 5.12 -2.02 0.69
C TYR A 38 4.00 -1.61 1.64
N LYS A 39 3.33 -0.47 1.37
CA LYS A 39 2.20 -0.03 2.17
C LYS A 39 1.06 -1.03 2.12
N ASN A 40 0.67 -1.48 0.92
CA ASN A 40 -0.38 -2.47 0.74
C ASN A 40 -0.06 -3.79 1.48
N GLY A 41 1.18 -4.28 1.37
CA GLY A 41 1.62 -5.46 2.12
C GLY A 41 1.56 -5.29 3.64
N TYR A 42 1.91 -4.10 4.15
CA TYR A 42 1.76 -3.77 5.57
C TYR A 42 0.28 -3.75 6.00
N ASP A 43 -0.57 -3.06 5.24
CA ASP A 43 -2.01 -2.93 5.53
C ASP A 43 -2.68 -4.33 5.60
N HIS A 44 -2.33 -5.24 4.68
CA HIS A 44 -2.84 -6.62 4.69
C HIS A 44 -2.35 -7.41 5.91
N ALA A 45 -1.07 -7.30 6.27
CA ALA A 45 -0.51 -7.99 7.43
C ALA A 45 -1.13 -7.49 8.74
N GLU A 46 -1.35 -6.18 8.86
CA GLU A 46 -2.02 -5.56 10.00
C GLU A 46 -3.47 -6.06 10.12
N HIS A 47 -4.21 -6.07 9.00
CA HIS A 47 -5.58 -6.58 8.99
C HIS A 47 -5.67 -8.07 9.37
N GLU A 48 -4.75 -8.91 8.90
CA GLU A 48 -4.72 -10.33 9.26
C GLU A 48 -4.47 -10.52 10.77
N ALA A 49 -3.54 -9.75 11.35
CA ALA A 49 -3.27 -9.79 12.78
C ALA A 49 -4.49 -9.34 13.60
N GLU A 50 -5.16 -8.26 13.18
CA GLU A 50 -6.39 -7.78 13.82
C GLU A 50 -7.54 -8.78 13.69
N LEU A 51 -7.67 -9.44 12.53
CA LEU A 51 -8.68 -10.46 12.29
C LEU A 51 -8.47 -11.66 13.22
N GLN A 52 -7.23 -12.13 13.37
CA GLN A 52 -6.90 -13.21 14.30
C GLN A 52 -7.27 -12.84 15.75
N ASN A 53 -6.91 -11.64 16.20
CA ASN A 53 -7.27 -11.17 17.53
C ASN A 53 -8.80 -11.05 17.70
N SER A 54 -9.48 -10.52 16.69
CA SER A 54 -10.94 -10.38 16.67
C SER A 54 -11.66 -11.72 16.75
N LEU A 55 -11.17 -12.74 16.04
CA LEU A 55 -11.72 -14.10 16.10
C LEU A 55 -11.53 -14.72 17.49
N LEU A 56 -10.37 -14.52 18.13
CA LEU A 56 -10.15 -14.96 19.50
C LEU A 56 -11.15 -14.28 20.45
N LEU A 57 -11.31 -12.96 20.34
CA LEU A 57 -12.25 -12.19 21.15
C LEU A 57 -13.68 -12.70 20.98
N MET A 58 -14.13 -12.97 19.75
CA MET A 58 -15.47 -13.52 19.49
C MET A 58 -15.73 -14.88 20.15
N VAL A 59 -14.69 -15.70 20.30
CA VAL A 59 -14.75 -17.00 21.01
C VAL A 59 -14.61 -16.81 22.53
N GLY A 60 -14.34 -15.59 22.97
CA GLY A 60 -14.23 -15.19 24.38
C GLY A 60 -12.81 -15.18 24.92
N TYR A 61 -11.80 -15.32 24.06
CA TYR A 61 -10.39 -15.28 24.43
C TYR A 61 -9.77 -13.94 24.08
N ASP A 62 -8.96 -13.41 24.99
CA ASP A 62 -8.25 -12.15 24.79
C ASP A 62 -6.75 -12.46 24.70
N SER A 63 -6.14 -12.16 23.55
CA SER A 63 -4.74 -12.49 23.28
C SER A 63 -3.77 -11.81 24.25
N GLU A 64 -4.10 -10.62 24.76
CA GLU A 64 -3.27 -9.91 25.74
C GLU A 64 -3.32 -10.59 27.10
N ARG A 65 -4.51 -11.05 27.51
CA ARG A 65 -4.68 -11.81 28.76
C ARG A 65 -4.01 -13.18 28.68
N MET A 66 -4.10 -13.85 27.53
CA MET A 66 -3.42 -15.11 27.28
C MET A 66 -1.89 -14.95 27.38
N ALA A 67 -1.33 -13.87 26.85
CA ALA A 67 0.10 -13.58 26.96
C ALA A 67 0.57 -13.38 28.42
N LEU A 68 -0.32 -12.92 29.30
CA LEU A 68 -0.09 -12.79 30.75
C LEU A 68 -0.38 -14.08 31.54
N GLY A 69 -0.75 -15.17 30.86
CA GLY A 69 -1.06 -16.48 31.47
C GLY A 69 -2.49 -16.64 31.96
N ASP A 70 -3.37 -15.68 31.67
CA ASP A 70 -4.80 -15.74 31.98
C ASP A 70 -5.58 -16.32 30.80
N LEU A 71 -6.04 -17.56 30.96
CA LEU A 71 -6.82 -18.30 29.96
C LEU A 71 -8.33 -18.25 30.21
N SER A 72 -8.80 -17.35 31.09
CA SER A 72 -10.22 -17.24 31.39
C SER A 72 -11.01 -16.69 30.20
N GLN A 73 -12.14 -17.33 29.92
CA GLN A 73 -13.04 -16.90 28.85
C GLN A 73 -13.95 -15.77 29.35
N LYS A 74 -14.13 -14.75 28.52
CA LYS A 74 -15.14 -13.71 28.69
C LYS A 74 -16.08 -13.74 27.48
N PRO A 75 -17.24 -14.41 27.56
CA PRO A 75 -18.14 -14.50 26.43
C PRO A 75 -18.65 -13.11 26.04
N MET A 76 -18.60 -12.81 24.75
CA MET A 76 -19.14 -11.58 24.17
C MET A 76 -20.63 -11.72 23.86
N SER A 77 -21.37 -10.62 24.04
CA SER A 77 -22.73 -10.49 23.55
C SER A 77 -22.78 -10.47 22.02
N GLU A 78 -23.91 -10.85 21.44
CA GLU A 78 -24.10 -10.79 19.99
C GLU A 78 -23.97 -9.37 19.43
N ALA A 79 -24.30 -8.34 20.23
CA ALA A 79 -24.11 -6.95 19.83
C ALA A 79 -22.63 -6.54 19.73
N GLU A 80 -21.77 -7.06 20.63
CA GLU A 80 -20.33 -6.78 20.54
C GLU A 80 -19.70 -7.55 19.37
N LYS A 81 -20.13 -8.80 19.13
CA LYS A 81 -19.67 -9.58 17.97
C LYS A 81 -20.05 -8.90 16.65
N SER A 82 -21.29 -8.41 16.53
CA SER A 82 -21.73 -7.73 15.31
C SER A 82 -20.95 -6.44 15.05
N ALA A 83 -20.60 -5.68 16.11
CA ALA A 83 -19.76 -4.49 15.99
C ALA A 83 -18.36 -4.83 15.44
N ILE A 84 -17.72 -5.89 15.93
CA ILE A 84 -16.43 -6.35 15.40
C ILE A 84 -16.56 -6.77 13.93
N ILE A 85 -17.61 -7.51 13.56
CA ILE A 85 -17.83 -7.91 12.15
C ILE A 85 -17.98 -6.68 11.26
N GLU A 86 -18.69 -5.65 11.70
CA GLU A 86 -18.87 -4.42 10.94
C GLU A 86 -17.54 -3.67 10.74
N GLU A 87 -16.72 -3.59 11.80
CA GLU A 87 -15.38 -2.99 11.70
C GLU A 87 -14.49 -3.76 10.72
N MET A 88 -14.50 -5.09 10.79
CA MET A 88 -13.71 -5.94 9.88
C MET A 88 -14.12 -5.77 8.43
N LYS A 89 -15.44 -5.68 8.15
CA LYS A 89 -15.93 -5.38 6.80
C LYS A 89 -15.46 -4.03 6.28
N LYS A 90 -15.46 -2.99 7.13
CA LYS A 90 -14.97 -1.66 6.75
C LYS A 90 -13.48 -1.70 6.41
N LYS A 91 -12.66 -2.42 7.17
CA LYS A 91 -11.22 -2.58 6.88
C LYS A 91 -11.00 -3.39 5.61
N GLU A 92 -11.79 -4.44 5.36
CA GLU A 92 -11.74 -5.19 4.10
C GLU A 92 -12.07 -4.31 2.88
N GLU A 93 -13.05 -3.41 2.98
CA GLU A 93 -13.35 -2.42 1.93
C GLU A 93 -12.20 -1.42 1.72
N GLN A 94 -11.49 -1.03 2.78
CA GLN A 94 -10.31 -0.18 2.68
C GLN A 94 -9.14 -0.89 1.99
N LEU A 95 -8.92 -2.18 2.29
CA LEU A 95 -7.91 -2.99 1.62
C LEU A 95 -8.18 -3.10 0.12
N LYS A 96 -9.44 -3.33 -0.28
CA LYS A 96 -9.81 -3.36 -1.70
C LYS A 96 -9.44 -2.07 -2.43
N LYS A 97 -9.65 -0.91 -1.79
CA LYS A 97 -9.22 0.37 -2.36
C LYS A 97 -7.69 0.48 -2.46
N SER A 98 -6.98 0.00 -1.46
CA SER A 98 -5.50 -0.06 -1.47
C SER A 98 -4.98 -0.96 -2.60
N ASP A 99 -5.66 -2.09 -2.87
CA ASP A 99 -5.34 -3.00 -3.97
C ASP A 99 -5.58 -2.33 -5.32
N GLU A 100 -6.69 -1.59 -5.48
CA GLU A 100 -6.97 -0.79 -6.68
C GLU A 100 -5.92 0.32 -6.92
N GLU A 101 -5.50 1.01 -5.86
CA GLU A 101 -4.45 2.04 -5.93
C GLU A 101 -3.10 1.44 -6.34
N LEU A 102 -2.75 0.27 -5.78
CA LEU A 102 -1.54 -0.46 -6.13
C LEU A 102 -1.56 -0.88 -7.60
N GLU A 103 -2.69 -1.39 -8.08
CA GLU A 103 -2.86 -1.79 -9.47
C GLU A 103 -2.72 -0.60 -10.43
N GLN A 104 -3.30 0.56 -10.09
CA GLN A 104 -3.09 1.79 -10.86
C GLN A 104 -1.62 2.22 -10.89
N SER A 105 -0.93 2.14 -9.74
CA SER A 105 0.50 2.45 -9.65
C SER A 105 1.35 1.45 -10.45
N ARG A 106 0.97 0.17 -10.50
CA ARG A 106 1.60 -0.87 -11.33
C ARG A 106 1.49 -0.55 -12.82
N LEU A 107 0.28 -0.27 -13.28
CA LEU A 107 0.02 0.09 -14.69
C LEU A 107 0.83 1.32 -15.13
N LEU A 108 0.95 2.33 -14.25
CA LEU A 108 1.78 3.51 -14.52
C LEU A 108 3.27 3.16 -14.59
N TYR A 109 3.78 2.32 -13.69
CA TYR A 109 5.17 1.87 -13.71
C TYR A 109 5.50 1.10 -14.99
N GLU A 110 4.66 0.13 -15.35
CA GLU A 110 4.82 -0.70 -16.57
C GLU A 110 4.74 0.15 -17.85
N SER A 111 3.98 1.25 -17.85
CA SER A 111 3.89 2.15 -19.01
C SER A 111 5.18 2.90 -19.33
N VAL A 112 6.14 2.96 -18.39
CA VAL A 112 7.39 3.70 -18.54
C VAL A 112 8.61 2.77 -18.49
N GLU A 113 8.42 1.46 -18.35
CA GLU A 113 9.48 0.46 -18.48
C GLU A 113 9.90 0.32 -19.96
#